data_AF-A0A060BIT9-F1
#
_entry.id   AF-A0A060BIT9-F1
#
_cell.length_a   1.000
_cell.length_b   1.000
_cell.length_c   1.000
_cell.angle_alpha   90.00
_cell.angle_beta   90.00
_cell.angle_gamma   90.00
#
_symmetry.space_group_name_H-M   'P 1'
#
loop_
_entity.id
_entity.type
_entity.pdbx_description
1 polymer ?
#
loop_
_entity_poly.entity_id
_entity_poly.type
_entity_poly.pdbx_seq_one_letter_code
_entity_poly.pdbx_strand_id
1 'polypeptide(L)'
;MLARLSGLAYPRTLPMPTTGSLALILHAHLPFVRHPEHENFHEEDWLYEAIAETYIPLLRMLRQFVVEKVPARVTFTLTPTLCAMLRDPLLQSRAERYLARGVELAKA
;
A
#
# COMPACT_ATOMS: atom_id res chain seq x y z
N MET A 1 -17.47 21.85 8.63
CA MET A 1 -17.07 21.52 10.00
C MET A 1 -15.64 21.00 9.96
N LEU A 2 -14.69 21.92 10.18
CA LEU A 2 -13.25 21.71 10.07
C LEU A 2 -12.71 21.08 11.37
N ALA A 3 -12.19 19.86 11.30
CA ALA A 3 -11.36 19.31 12.38
C ALA A 3 -9.89 19.49 11.99
N ARG A 4 -9.26 20.49 12.62
CA ARG A 4 -7.81 20.69 12.67
C ARG A 4 -7.13 19.44 13.24
N LEU A 5 -6.34 18.74 12.43
CA LEU A 5 -5.30 17.84 12.91
C LEU A 5 -4.03 18.67 13.20
N SER A 6 -4.09 19.50 14.25
CA SER A 6 -2.99 20.36 14.71
C SER A 6 -2.07 19.64 15.70
N GLY A 7 -1.40 18.58 15.24
CA GLY A 7 -0.48 17.79 16.08
C GLY A 7 0.72 17.14 15.38
N LEU A 8 0.72 17.10 14.05
CA LEU A 8 1.85 16.57 13.27
C LEU A 8 2.36 17.66 12.34
N ALA A 9 3.05 18.66 12.91
CA ALA A 9 3.73 19.67 12.12
C ALA A 9 4.94 19.02 11.43
N TYR A 10 4.71 18.30 10.33
CA TYR A 10 5.78 17.96 9.42
C TYR A 10 6.33 19.28 8.87
N PRO A 11 7.61 19.62 9.08
CA PRO A 11 8.16 20.87 8.58
C PRO A 11 7.97 20.91 7.06
N ARG A 12 7.17 21.86 6.56
CA ARG A 12 6.95 22.07 5.11
C ARG A 12 8.25 22.26 4.34
N THR A 13 9.32 22.66 5.03
CA THR A 13 10.65 22.89 4.49
C THR A 13 11.71 22.31 5.44
N LEU A 14 12.16 21.08 5.17
CA LEU A 14 13.51 20.68 5.56
C LEU A 14 14.50 21.57 4.79
N PRO A 15 15.59 22.05 5.40
CA PRO A 15 16.64 22.75 4.67
C PRO A 15 17.06 21.87 3.50
N MET A 16 16.96 22.41 2.28
CA MET A 16 17.44 21.70 1.09
C MET A 16 18.95 21.54 1.28
N PRO A 17 19.49 20.31 1.33
CA PRO A 17 20.93 20.13 1.26
C PRO A 17 21.41 20.85 0.00
N THR A 18 22.51 21.57 0.08
CA THR A 18 23.11 22.36 -1.02
C THR A 18 23.65 21.48 -2.17
N THR A 19 23.20 20.24 -2.28
CA THR A 19 23.61 19.22 -3.26
C THR A 19 22.40 18.37 -3.66
N GLY A 20 21.99 18.49 -4.94
CA GLY A 20 21.02 17.59 -5.60
C GLY A 20 19.60 17.57 -5.02
N SER A 21 18.65 17.02 -5.78
CA SER A 21 17.31 16.72 -5.29
C SER A 21 16.88 15.36 -5.82
N LEU A 22 16.29 14.53 -4.95
CA LEU A 22 15.77 13.20 -5.29
C LEU A 22 14.25 13.19 -5.09
N ALA A 23 13.52 12.76 -6.11
CA ALA A 23 12.09 12.50 -6.05
C ALA A 23 11.81 11.03 -6.33
N LEU A 24 11.39 10.28 -5.31
CA LEU A 24 10.92 8.90 -5.47
C LEU A 24 9.40 8.92 -5.68
N ILE A 25 8.96 8.46 -6.85
CA ILE A 25 7.54 8.39 -7.24
C ILE A 25 7.18 6.92 -7.44
N LEU A 26 6.32 6.39 -6.57
CA LEU A 26 5.85 5.02 -6.61
C LEU A 26 4.45 4.99 -7.22
N HIS A 27 4.35 4.42 -8.43
CA HIS A 27 3.08 4.27 -9.13
C HIS A 27 2.55 2.85 -8.93
N ALA A 28 1.43 2.72 -8.22
CA ALA A 28 0.73 1.45 -8.05
C ALA A 28 -0.54 1.43 -8.89
N HIS A 29 -0.63 0.43 -9.75
CA HIS A 29 -1.72 0.21 -10.66
C HIS A 29 -1.95 -1.28 -10.85
N LEU A 30 -3.23 -1.67 -10.94
CA LEU A 30 -3.67 -2.96 -11.43
C LEU A 30 -4.94 -2.76 -12.30
N PRO A 31 -5.15 -3.61 -13.32
CA PRO A 31 -6.44 -3.70 -14.01
C PRO A 31 -7.53 -4.15 -13.04
N PHE A 32 -8.80 -3.93 -13.39
CA PHE A 32 -9.91 -4.31 -12.53
C PHE A 32 -10.22 -5.80 -12.68
N VAL A 33 -9.89 -6.60 -11.66
CA VAL A 33 -9.91 -8.08 -11.69
C VAL A 33 -10.99 -8.70 -10.81
N ARG A 34 -12.07 -7.97 -10.49
CA ARG A 34 -13.10 -8.45 -9.55
C ARG A 34 -14.09 -9.39 -10.24
N HIS A 35 -14.07 -10.69 -9.88
CA HIS A 35 -14.94 -11.72 -10.46
C HIS A 35 -15.82 -12.40 -9.39
N PRO A 36 -16.97 -11.80 -9.02
CA PRO A 36 -17.90 -12.39 -8.05
C PRO A 36 -18.57 -13.69 -8.54
N GLU A 37 -18.64 -13.91 -9.86
CA GLU A 37 -19.23 -15.07 -10.51
C GLU A 37 -18.41 -16.36 -10.34
N HIS A 38 -17.12 -16.23 -10.01
CA HIS A 38 -16.20 -17.33 -9.80
C HIS A 38 -15.77 -17.39 -8.34
N GLU A 39 -15.74 -18.58 -7.74
CA GLU A 39 -15.27 -18.73 -6.35
C GLU A 39 -13.77 -18.40 -6.22
N ASN A 40 -12.98 -18.83 -7.21
CA ASN A 40 -11.56 -18.58 -7.36
C ASN A 40 -11.27 -18.14 -8.80
N PHE A 41 -10.45 -17.10 -8.97
CA PHE A 41 -10.08 -16.60 -10.29
C PHE A 41 -8.64 -16.09 -10.28
N HIS A 42 -7.80 -16.59 -11.18
CA HIS A 42 -6.34 -16.39 -11.10
C HIS A 42 -5.93 -14.91 -11.30
N GLU A 43 -6.71 -14.11 -12.03
CA GLU A 43 -6.37 -12.68 -12.18
C GLU A 43 -6.49 -11.91 -10.87
N GLU A 44 -7.31 -12.39 -9.93
CA GLU A 44 -7.40 -11.80 -8.59
C GLU A 44 -6.12 -12.03 -7.78
N ASP A 45 -5.37 -13.10 -8.06
CA ASP A 45 -4.12 -13.40 -7.35
C ASP A 45 -3.10 -12.27 -7.54
N TRP A 46 -3.11 -11.56 -8.68
CA TRP A 46 -2.26 -10.38 -8.88
C TRP A 46 -2.48 -9.30 -7.81
N LEU A 47 -3.73 -9.08 -7.39
CA LEU A 47 -4.04 -8.14 -6.32
C LEU A 47 -3.53 -8.66 -4.98
N TYR A 48 -3.69 -9.96 -4.71
CA TYR A 48 -3.30 -10.56 -3.44
C TYR A 48 -1.78 -10.62 -3.27
N GLU A 49 -1.05 -10.97 -4.33
CA GLU A 49 0.41 -10.92 -4.41
C GLU A 49 0.91 -9.48 -4.21
N ALA A 50 0.31 -8.50 -4.89
CA ALA A 50 0.68 -7.09 -4.71
C ALA A 50 0.46 -6.59 -3.27
N ILE A 51 -0.63 -7.02 -2.62
CA ILE A 51 -0.89 -6.74 -1.21
C ILE A 51 0.19 -7.38 -0.32
N ALA A 52 0.45 -8.67 -0.50
CA ALA A 52 1.32 -9.47 0.35
C ALA A 52 2.80 -9.08 0.23
N GLU A 53 3.26 -8.87 -1.00
CA GLU A 53 4.69 -8.76 -1.32
C GLU A 53 5.14 -7.31 -1.51
N THR A 54 4.22 -6.39 -1.81
CA THR A 54 4.57 -4.98 -2.04
C THR A 54 3.92 -4.05 -1.01
N TYR A 55 2.59 -4.00 -0.94
CA TYR A 55 1.91 -2.92 -0.21
C TYR A 55 2.06 -3.05 1.31
N ILE A 56 1.85 -4.24 1.87
CA ILE A 56 2.03 -4.45 3.32
C ILE A 56 3.50 -4.25 3.74
N PRO A 57 4.50 -4.86 3.09
CA PRO A 57 5.91 -4.63 3.42
C PRO A 57 6.32 -3.15 3.33
N LEU A 58 5.87 -2.46 2.27
CA LEU A 58 6.15 -1.03 2.08
C LEU A 58 5.52 -0.16 3.18
N LEU A 59 4.27 -0.42 3.55
CA LEU A 59 3.63 0.26 4.67
C LEU A 59 4.35 0.01 6.00
N ARG A 60 4.85 -1.21 6.24
CA ARG A 60 5.65 -1.53 7.43
C ARG A 60 6.95 -0.72 7.46
N MET A 61 7.69 -0.66 6.35
CA MET A 61 8.91 0.14 6.22
C MET A 61 8.63 1.63 6.44
N LEU A 62 7.59 2.18 5.82
CA LEU A 62 7.22 3.59 5.98
C LEU A 62 6.80 3.93 7.42
N ARG A 63 6.10 3.02 8.11
CA ARG A 63 5.79 3.19 9.54
C ARG A 63 7.07 3.23 10.38
N GLN A 64 8.06 2.40 10.06
CA GLN A 64 9.35 2.41 10.75
C GLN A 64 10.08 3.76 10.55
N PHE A 65 10.06 4.31 9.33
CA PHE A 65 10.65 5.63 9.06
C PHE A 65 10.01 6.74 9.89
N VAL A 66 8.70 6.67 10.13
CA VAL A 66 8.00 7.62 11.00
C VAL A 66 8.47 7.49 12.45
N VAL A 67 8.62 6.26 12.96
CA VAL A 67 9.10 6.00 14.33
C VAL A 67 10.53 6.50 14.51
N GLU A 68 11.39 6.23 13.54
CA GLU A 68 12.81 6.62 13.53
C GLU A 68 13.03 8.09 13.14
N LYS A 69 11.97 8.82 12.77
CA LYS A 69 12.02 10.22 12.30
C LYS A 69 12.97 10.41 11.10
N VAL A 70 13.01 9.45 10.19
CA VAL A 70 13.81 9.53 8.96
C VAL A 70 13.27 10.67 8.08
N PRO A 71 14.09 11.64 7.65
CA PRO A 71 13.66 12.78 6.84
C PRO A 71 13.51 12.40 5.35
N ALA A 72 12.68 11.39 5.06
CA ALA A 72 12.43 10.92 3.70
C ALA A 72 11.14 11.55 3.11
N ARG A 73 11.15 11.78 1.78
CA ARG A 73 9.96 12.17 1.01
C ARG A 73 9.73 11.15 -0.10
N VAL A 74 8.53 10.60 -0.15
CA VAL A 74 8.09 9.65 -1.18
C VAL A 74 6.72 10.07 -1.65
N THR A 75 6.50 10.04 -2.97
CA THR A 75 5.20 10.29 -3.58
C THR A 75 4.59 8.97 -4.02
N PHE A 76 3.29 8.79 -3.75
CA PHE A 76 2.54 7.62 -4.20
C PHE A 76 1.44 8.04 -5.17
N THR A 77 1.35 7.33 -6.28
CA THR A 77 0.21 7.39 -7.19
C THR A 77 -0.55 6.08 -7.09
N LEU A 78 -1.83 6.14 -6.68
CA LEU A 78 -2.74 5.00 -6.63
C LEU A 78 -3.85 5.23 -7.67
N THR A 79 -4.08 4.26 -8.56
CA THR A 79 -5.16 4.42 -9.54
C THR A 79 -6.54 4.26 -8.88
N PRO A 80 -7.58 4.97 -9.35
CA PRO A 80 -8.93 4.82 -8.82
C PRO A 80 -9.43 3.37 -8.85
N THR A 81 -9.05 2.60 -9.87
CA THR A 81 -9.37 1.17 -10.00
C THR A 81 -8.76 0.35 -8.86
N LEU A 82 -7.48 0.56 -8.56
CA LEU A 82 -6.80 -0.11 -7.45
C LEU A 82 -7.43 0.28 -6.10
N CYS A 83 -7.70 1.56 -5.90
CA CYS A 83 -8.39 2.05 -4.69
C CYS A 83 -9.78 1.43 -4.50
N ALA A 84 -10.54 1.23 -5.59
CA ALA A 84 -11.84 0.57 -5.54
C ALA A 84 -11.70 -0.90 -5.13
N MET A 85 -10.76 -1.63 -5.74
CA MET A 85 -10.51 -3.04 -5.40
C MET A 85 -9.99 -3.24 -3.97
N LEU A 86 -9.07 -2.40 -3.50
CA LEU A 86 -8.55 -2.46 -2.13
C LEU A 86 -9.63 -2.21 -1.06
N ARG A 87 -10.75 -1.57 -1.43
CA ARG A 87 -11.88 -1.29 -0.55
C ARG A 87 -13.05 -2.28 -0.71
N ASP A 88 -12.96 -3.20 -1.66
CA ASP A 88 -14.03 -4.14 -1.93
C ASP A 88 -14.04 -5.28 -0.90
N PRO A 89 -15.16 -5.50 -0.17
CA PRO A 89 -15.20 -6.53 0.88
C PRO A 89 -14.98 -7.97 0.39
N LEU A 90 -15.41 -8.29 -0.84
CA LEU A 90 -15.20 -9.63 -1.40
C LEU A 90 -13.70 -9.86 -1.62
N LEU A 91 -13.03 -8.90 -2.25
CA LEU A 91 -11.59 -8.98 -2.51
C LEU A 91 -10.78 -8.95 -1.21
N GLN A 92 -11.18 -8.18 -0.21
CA GLN A 92 -10.55 -8.21 1.12
C GLN A 92 -10.65 -9.59 1.78
N SER A 93 -11.84 -10.19 1.80
CA SER A 93 -12.03 -11.54 2.35
C SER A 93 -11.20 -12.59 1.60
N ARG A 94 -11.12 -12.49 0.27
CA ARG A 94 -10.30 -13.40 -0.54
C ARG A 94 -8.80 -13.20 -0.30
N ALA A 95 -8.34 -11.96 -0.16
CA ALA A 95 -6.95 -11.64 0.18
C ALA A 95 -6.56 -12.22 1.55
N GLU A 96 -7.44 -12.14 2.55
CA GLU A 96 -7.21 -12.76 3.86
C GLU A 96 -7.04 -14.29 3.75
N ARG A 97 -7.88 -14.96 2.95
CA ARG A 97 -7.74 -16.40 2.69
C ARG A 97 -6.43 -16.73 1.97
N TYR A 98 -6.06 -15.93 0.97
CA TYR A 98 -4.79 -16.08 0.24
C TYR A 98 -3.59 -16.01 1.19
N LEU A 99 -3.55 -14.98 2.05
CA LEU A 99 -2.49 -14.78 3.03
C LEU A 99 -2.46 -15.90 4.08
N ALA A 100 -3.61 -16.30 4.61
CA ALA A 100 -3.69 -17.38 5.59
C ALA A 100 -3.17 -18.70 5.02
N ARG A 101 -3.55 -19.03 3.79
CA ARG A 101 -3.02 -20.19 3.07
C ARG A 101 -1.50 -20.11 2.91
N GLY A 102 -0.96 -18.94 2.54
CA GLY A 102 0.49 -18.73 2.43
C GLY A 102 1.23 -18.96 3.75
N VAL A 103 0.65 -18.50 4.87
CA VAL A 103 1.21 -18.73 6.21
C VAL A 103 1.21 -20.22 6.57
N GLU A 104 0.12 -20.94 6.30
CA GLU A 104 0.05 -22.38 6.59
C GLU A 104 1.03 -23.18 5.74
N LEU A 105 1.18 -22.84 4.46
CA LEU A 105 2.17 -23.47 3.57
C LEU A 105 3.61 -23.20 4.02
N ALA A 106 3.91 -22.04 4.59
CA ALA A 106 5.24 -21.72 5.10
C ALA A 106 5.62 -22.46 6.40
N LYS A 107 4.64 -23.04 7.10
CA LYS A 107 4.86 -23.81 8.34
C LYS A 107 4.98 -25.32 8.11
N ALA A 108 4.48 -25.82 6.98
CA ALA A 108 4.52 -27.22 6.60
C ALA A 108 5.93 -27.65 6.15
#